data_AF-B6HGB8-F1
#
_entry.id   AF-B6HGB8-F1
#
_cell.length_a   1.000
_cell.length_b   1.000
_cell.length_c   1.000
_cell.angle_alpha   90.00
_cell.angle_beta   90.00
_cell.angle_gamma   90.00
#
_symmetry.space_group_name_H-M   'P 1'
#
loop_
_entity.id
_entity.type
_entity.pdbx_description
1 polymer ?
#
loop_
_entity_poly.entity_id
_entity_poly.type
_entity_poly.pdbx_seq_one_letter_code
_entity_poly.pdbx_strand_id
1 'polypeptide(L)'
;MTIYGNLGQKQLQAGKVDRDAEERMFYQHAPWNRAPPGNYGISALMARLQDLLASNVRRELKYSKNILQSLGVQRETPEQQRRIPLDIVSAFQEITQHALAANYGVNDVFDKDKDWRLATLVSPRNGIFSDNLAHWLHTYAFRSKPQVLSLLIHGFEDSLCGYIKTPQASDCP
;
A
#
# COMPACT_ATOMS: atom_id res chain seq x y z
N MET A 1 9.94 -37.30 -3.54
CA MET A 1 10.95 -37.97 -4.39
C MET A 1 10.25 -39.07 -5.17
N THR A 2 10.25 -39.01 -6.51
CA THR A 2 9.75 -40.10 -7.38
C THR A 2 10.96 -40.76 -8.02
N ILE A 3 10.99 -42.09 -8.06
CA ILE A 3 12.10 -42.85 -8.63
C ILE A 3 11.58 -43.58 -9.87
N TYR A 4 12.30 -43.47 -10.98
CA TYR A 4 11.94 -44.10 -12.25
C TYR A 4 13.21 -44.70 -12.89
N GLY A 5 13.08 -45.86 -13.54
CA GLY A 5 14.16 -46.60 -14.16
C GLY A 5 14.13 -46.45 -15.69
N ASN A 6 15.22 -45.99 -16.28
CA ASN A 6 15.35 -45.94 -17.73
C ASN A 6 15.67 -47.33 -18.31
N LEU A 7 15.14 -47.64 -19.49
CA LEU A 7 15.50 -48.84 -20.24
C LEU A 7 16.98 -48.81 -20.63
N GLY A 8 17.67 -49.94 -20.47
CA GLY A 8 19.06 -50.10 -20.87
C GLY A 8 19.23 -50.28 -22.39
N GLN A 9 20.44 -50.00 -22.90
CA GLN A 9 20.80 -50.07 -24.33
C GLN A 9 20.38 -51.38 -25.01
N LYS A 10 20.52 -52.52 -24.31
CA LYS A 10 20.16 -53.85 -24.83
C LYS A 10 18.65 -54.08 -24.93
N GLN A 11 17.87 -53.51 -24.00
CA GLN A 11 16.40 -53.61 -24.01
C GLN A 11 15.78 -52.72 -25.09
N LEU A 12 16.42 -51.59 -25.39
CA LEU A 12 16.03 -50.73 -26.51
C LEU A 12 16.23 -51.41 -27.88
N GLN A 13 17.30 -52.20 -28.03
CA GLN A 13 17.57 -52.98 -29.25
C GLN A 13 16.59 -54.15 -29.44
N ALA A 14 16.06 -54.71 -28.35
CA ALA A 14 15.06 -55.77 -28.40
C ALA A 14 13.64 -55.28 -28.78
N GLY A 15 13.40 -53.96 -28.74
CA GLY A 15 12.24 -53.27 -29.35
C GLY A 15 10.84 -53.60 -28.81
N LYS A 16 10.69 -54.63 -27.96
CA LYS A 16 9.38 -55.19 -27.58
C LYS A 16 9.25 -55.48 -26.08
N VAL A 17 9.91 -54.68 -25.25
CA VAL A 17 9.90 -54.83 -23.80
C VAL A 17 8.80 -53.97 -23.20
N ASP A 18 7.88 -54.58 -22.46
CA ASP A 18 6.92 -53.86 -21.62
C ASP A 18 7.65 -53.25 -20.42
N ARG A 19 7.89 -51.95 -20.53
CA ARG A 19 8.64 -51.14 -19.58
C ARG A 19 8.01 -51.13 -18.19
N ASP A 20 6.69 -51.04 -18.09
CA ASP A 20 6.00 -50.93 -16.80
C ASP A 20 6.06 -52.27 -16.03
N ALA A 21 6.09 -53.38 -16.77
CA ALA A 21 6.27 -54.73 -16.21
C ALA A 21 7.70 -54.93 -15.69
N GLU A 22 8.72 -54.57 -16.48
CA GLU A 22 10.13 -54.67 -16.07
C GLU A 22 10.46 -53.79 -14.87
N GLU A 23 9.93 -52.57 -14.83
CA GLU A 23 10.09 -51.69 -13.67
C GLU A 23 9.50 -52.29 -12.41
N ARG A 24 8.29 -52.86 -12.50
CA ARG A 24 7.64 -53.50 -11.36
C ARG A 24 8.45 -54.67 -10.81
N MET A 25 9.15 -55.39 -11.68
CA MET A 25 10.08 -56.47 -11.28
C MET A 25 11.37 -55.92 -10.68
N PHE A 26 11.94 -54.87 -11.27
CA PHE A 26 13.15 -54.21 -10.77
C PHE A 26 12.95 -53.66 -9.34
N TYR A 27 11.77 -53.10 -9.05
CA TYR A 27 11.44 -52.53 -7.74
C TYR A 27 11.12 -53.57 -6.65
N GLN A 28 10.92 -54.85 -7.01
CA GLN A 28 10.77 -55.93 -6.03
C GLN A 28 12.11 -56.34 -5.39
N HIS A 29 13.23 -55.96 -6.00
CA HIS A 29 14.56 -56.26 -5.48
C HIS A 29 15.04 -55.19 -4.48
N ALA A 30 15.71 -55.63 -3.41
CA ALA A 30 16.39 -54.72 -2.47
C ALA A 30 17.50 -53.96 -3.21
N PRO A 31 17.75 -52.66 -2.90
CA PRO A 31 17.19 -51.85 -1.82
C PRO A 31 15.86 -51.15 -2.15
N TRP A 32 15.35 -51.29 -3.38
CA TRP A 32 14.24 -50.50 -3.89
C TRP A 32 12.86 -50.94 -3.40
N ASN A 33 12.74 -52.16 -2.84
CA ASN A 33 11.51 -52.65 -2.21
C ASN A 33 11.05 -51.81 -0.99
N ARG A 34 11.93 -50.94 -0.47
CA ARG A 34 11.64 -50.04 0.65
C ARG A 34 10.85 -48.80 0.23
N ALA A 35 10.73 -48.55 -1.07
CA ALA A 35 10.01 -47.39 -1.60
C ALA A 35 8.48 -47.68 -1.67
N PRO A 36 7.62 -46.73 -1.25
CA PRO A 36 6.17 -46.90 -1.32
C PRO A 36 5.66 -47.10 -2.76
N PRO A 37 4.60 -47.90 -2.98
CA PRO A 37 4.01 -48.17 -4.30
C PRO A 37 3.52 -46.93 -5.07
N GLY A 38 3.21 -45.84 -4.37
CA GLY A 38 2.85 -44.56 -5.00
C GLY A 38 4.02 -43.67 -5.42
N ASN A 39 5.28 -44.13 -5.25
CA ASN A 39 6.49 -43.30 -5.44
C ASN A 39 7.42 -43.79 -6.56
N TYR A 40 7.10 -44.90 -7.22
CA TYR A 40 7.92 -45.47 -8.29
C TYR A 40 7.15 -45.64 -9.59
N GLY A 41 7.87 -45.57 -10.72
CA GLY A 41 7.31 -45.75 -12.07
C GLY A 41 6.90 -44.46 -12.78
N ILE A 42 6.79 -44.52 -14.11
CA ILE A 42 6.38 -43.38 -14.97
C ILE A 42 5.01 -42.88 -14.55
N SER A 43 4.08 -43.77 -14.26
CA SER A 43 2.69 -43.39 -13.93
C SER A 43 2.63 -42.54 -12.66
N ALA A 44 3.43 -42.89 -11.63
CA ALA A 44 3.53 -42.10 -10.41
C ALA A 44 4.19 -40.73 -10.64
N LEU A 45 5.19 -40.67 -11.53
CA LEU A 45 5.81 -39.41 -11.94
C LEU A 45 4.83 -38.52 -12.71
N MET A 46 4.11 -39.09 -13.67
CA MET A 46 3.11 -38.38 -14.46
C MET A 46 1.99 -37.83 -13.59
N ALA A 47 1.42 -38.64 -12.69
CA ALA A 47 0.38 -38.20 -11.76
C ALA A 47 0.85 -37.01 -10.91
N ARG A 48 2.06 -37.09 -10.33
CA ARG A 48 2.64 -36.00 -9.56
C ARG A 48 2.90 -34.76 -10.39
N LEU A 49 3.39 -34.91 -11.62
CA LEU A 49 3.63 -33.79 -12.51
C LEU A 49 2.32 -33.10 -12.88
N GLN A 50 1.28 -33.87 -13.16
CA GLN A 50 -0.07 -33.36 -13.43
C GLN A 50 -0.63 -32.60 -12.22
N ASP A 51 -0.50 -33.16 -11.02
CA ASP A 51 -0.94 -32.50 -9.78
C ASP A 51 -0.14 -31.22 -9.49
N LEU A 52 1.18 -31.26 -9.68
CA LEU A 52 2.05 -30.08 -9.51
C LEU A 52 1.73 -29.01 -10.55
N LEU A 53 1.50 -29.38 -11.80
CA LEU A 53 1.11 -28.44 -12.85
C LEU A 53 -0.25 -27.82 -12.53
N ALA A 54 -1.25 -28.63 -12.18
CA ALA A 54 -2.58 -28.15 -11.86
C ALA A 54 -2.58 -27.23 -10.62
N SER A 55 -1.83 -27.59 -9.59
CA SER A 55 -1.70 -26.75 -8.38
C SER A 55 -0.94 -25.46 -8.66
N ASN A 56 0.11 -25.50 -9.48
CA ASN A 56 0.85 -24.32 -9.90
C ASN A 56 -0.05 -23.38 -10.73
N VAL A 57 -0.73 -23.89 -11.76
CA VAL A 57 -1.69 -23.11 -12.57
C VAL A 57 -2.77 -22.48 -11.68
N ARG A 58 -3.34 -23.22 -10.73
CA ARG A 58 -4.32 -22.67 -9.78
C ARG A 58 -3.73 -21.57 -8.90
N ARG A 59 -2.48 -21.71 -8.47
CA ARG A 59 -1.79 -20.70 -7.65
C ARG A 59 -1.53 -19.44 -8.46
N GLU A 60 -0.97 -19.56 -9.66
CA GLU A 60 -0.69 -18.43 -10.53
C GLU A 60 -2.00 -17.70 -10.91
N LEU A 61 -3.08 -18.42 -11.22
CA LEU A 61 -4.38 -17.81 -11.46
C LEU A 61 -4.94 -17.04 -10.25
N LYS A 62 -4.78 -17.58 -9.05
CA LYS A 62 -5.15 -16.87 -7.81
C LYS A 62 -4.30 -15.62 -7.62
N TYR A 63 -2.99 -15.73 -7.86
CA TYR A 63 -2.07 -14.60 -7.75
C TYR A 63 -2.43 -13.49 -8.75
N SER A 64 -2.66 -13.83 -10.02
CA SER A 64 -3.12 -12.87 -11.04
C SER A 64 -4.46 -12.24 -10.69
N LYS A 65 -5.42 -13.01 -10.15
CA LYS A 65 -6.70 -12.46 -9.66
C LYS A 65 -6.51 -11.48 -8.52
N ASN A 66 -5.65 -11.78 -7.56
CA ASN A 66 -5.37 -10.88 -6.45
C ASN A 66 -4.69 -9.59 -6.93
N ILE A 67 -3.76 -9.69 -7.88
CA ILE A 67 -3.15 -8.50 -8.52
C ILE A 67 -4.23 -7.69 -9.22
N LEU A 68 -5.11 -8.32 -10.00
CA LEU A 68 -6.18 -7.63 -10.70
C LEU A 68 -7.13 -6.90 -9.74
N GLN A 69 -7.49 -7.53 -8.62
CA GLN A 69 -8.27 -6.89 -7.56
C GLN A 69 -7.53 -5.71 -6.93
N SER A 70 -6.21 -5.82 -6.73
CA SER A 70 -5.39 -4.73 -6.19
C SER A 70 -5.27 -3.53 -7.14
N LEU A 71 -5.39 -3.75 -8.46
CA LEU A 71 -5.37 -2.68 -9.47
C LEU A 71 -6.67 -1.85 -9.47
N GLY A 72 -7.72 -2.33 -8.79
CA GLY A 72 -8.98 -1.63 -8.60
C GLY A 72 -10.05 -1.96 -9.66
N VAL A 73 -11.13 -1.19 -9.64
CA VAL A 73 -12.30 -1.41 -10.50
C VAL A 73 -11.96 -1.16 -11.98
N GLN A 74 -12.55 -1.96 -12.86
CA GLN A 74 -12.43 -1.85 -14.32
C GLN A 74 -12.84 -0.44 -14.80
N ARG A 75 -12.05 0.14 -15.71
CA ARG A 75 -12.11 1.57 -16.11
C ARG A 75 -12.31 1.73 -17.62
N GLU A 76 -13.21 0.93 -18.19
CA GLU A 76 -13.37 0.83 -19.64
C GLU A 76 -14.24 1.96 -20.21
N THR A 77 -15.21 2.48 -19.44
CA THR A 77 -16.07 3.56 -19.91
C THR A 77 -15.64 4.93 -19.40
N PRO A 78 -15.82 6.01 -20.19
CA PRO A 78 -15.50 7.36 -19.74
C PRO A 78 -16.32 7.78 -18.52
N GLU A 79 -17.53 7.25 -18.36
CA GLU A 79 -18.36 7.48 -17.17
C GLU A 79 -17.74 6.85 -15.91
N GLN A 80 -17.19 5.63 -16.01
CA GLN A 80 -16.49 4.98 -14.90
C GLN A 80 -15.24 5.76 -14.50
N GLN A 81 -14.50 6.27 -15.48
CA GLN A 81 -13.30 7.07 -15.23
C GLN A 81 -13.64 8.40 -14.52
N ARG A 82 -14.75 9.05 -14.86
CA ARG A 82 -15.19 10.29 -14.20
C ARG A 82 -15.67 10.09 -12.76
N ARG A 83 -16.24 8.92 -12.44
CA ARG A 83 -16.69 8.62 -11.08
C ARG A 83 -15.54 8.51 -10.08
N ILE A 84 -14.40 7.97 -10.50
CA ILE A 84 -13.27 7.73 -9.60
C ILE A 84 -12.76 9.03 -8.92
N PRO A 85 -12.45 10.11 -9.64
CA PRO A 85 -12.08 11.37 -9.00
C PRO A 85 -13.17 11.91 -8.07
N LEU A 86 -14.45 11.76 -8.44
CA LEU A 86 -15.56 12.23 -7.61
C LEU A 86 -15.64 11.44 -6.30
N ASP A 87 -15.46 10.12 -6.35
CA ASP A 87 -15.42 9.26 -5.17
C ASP A 87 -14.22 9.62 -4.28
N ILE A 88 -13.05 9.86 -4.87
CA ILE A 88 -11.83 10.28 -4.13
C ILE A 88 -12.07 11.64 -3.44
N VAL A 89 -12.62 12.63 -4.16
CA VAL A 89 -12.91 13.95 -3.60
C VAL A 89 -13.92 13.85 -2.47
N SER A 90 -14.96 13.03 -2.64
CA SER A 90 -15.99 12.82 -1.62
C SER A 90 -15.38 12.19 -0.36
N ALA A 91 -14.59 11.12 -0.51
CA ALA A 91 -13.91 10.47 0.60
C ALA A 91 -12.93 11.41 1.32
N PHE A 92 -12.17 12.23 0.56
CA PHE A 92 -11.29 13.23 1.14
C PHE A 92 -12.05 14.28 1.95
N GLN A 93 -13.17 14.77 1.42
CA GLN A 93 -14.02 15.75 2.10
C GLN A 93 -14.60 15.18 3.41
N GLU A 94 -15.09 13.94 3.38
CA GLU A 94 -15.60 13.25 4.57
C GLU A 94 -14.52 13.11 5.65
N ILE A 95 -13.33 12.62 5.29
CA ILE A 95 -12.20 12.49 6.23
C ILE A 95 -11.82 13.86 6.80
N THR A 96 -11.73 14.89 5.96
CA THR A 96 -11.40 16.26 6.40
C THR A 96 -12.45 16.79 7.37
N GLN A 97 -13.73 16.58 7.08
CA GLN A 97 -14.83 16.99 7.95
C GLN A 97 -14.77 16.28 9.31
N HIS A 98 -14.49 14.97 9.32
CA HIS A 98 -14.29 14.22 10.56
C HIS A 98 -13.08 14.72 11.35
N ALA A 99 -11.98 15.07 10.65
CA ALA A 99 -10.77 15.60 11.27
C ALA A 99 -11.02 16.95 11.96
N LEU A 100 -11.74 17.86 11.28
CA LEU A 100 -12.14 19.18 11.78
C LEU A 100 -13.14 19.10 12.93
N ALA A 101 -14.13 18.20 12.83
CA ALA A 101 -15.14 17.99 13.87
C ALA A 101 -14.61 17.22 15.09
N ALA A 102 -13.33 16.84 15.09
CA ALA A 102 -12.71 15.99 16.10
C ALA A 102 -13.39 14.63 16.30
N ASN A 103 -14.08 14.13 15.27
CA ASN A 103 -14.82 12.86 15.32
C ASN A 103 -13.96 11.71 14.78
N TYR A 104 -12.94 11.34 15.54
CA TYR A 104 -11.90 10.39 15.11
C TYR A 104 -12.30 8.92 15.15
N GLY A 105 -13.39 8.57 15.86
CA GLY A 105 -13.82 7.17 16.01
C GLY A 105 -14.53 6.58 14.78
N VAL A 106 -14.80 7.41 13.77
CA VAL A 106 -15.54 6.99 12.55
C VAL A 106 -14.61 6.31 11.54
N ASN A 107 -13.32 6.63 11.56
CA ASN A 107 -12.37 6.15 10.55
C ASN A 107 -11.06 5.69 11.20
N ASP A 108 -10.64 4.46 10.90
CA ASP A 108 -9.45 3.81 11.45
C ASP A 108 -8.13 4.50 11.06
N VAL A 109 -8.18 5.34 10.03
CA VAL A 109 -7.05 6.15 9.57
C VAL A 109 -6.54 7.08 10.68
N PHE A 110 -7.42 7.60 11.54
CA PHE A 110 -7.02 8.45 12.67
C PHE A 110 -6.36 7.68 13.82
N ASP A 111 -6.54 6.36 13.90
CA ASP A 111 -5.87 5.50 14.89
C ASP A 111 -4.49 5.04 14.39
N LYS A 112 -4.35 4.85 13.07
CA LYS A 112 -3.08 4.52 12.41
C LYS A 112 -2.10 5.69 12.47
N ASP A 113 -2.58 6.90 12.18
CA ASP A 113 -1.76 8.11 12.17
C ASP A 113 -2.38 9.19 13.07
N LYS A 114 -1.69 9.49 14.18
CA LYS A 114 -2.13 10.50 15.15
C LYS A 114 -1.96 11.92 14.63
N ASP A 115 -1.12 12.13 13.61
CA ASP A 115 -0.86 13.45 13.04
C ASP A 115 -2.07 14.00 12.27
N TRP A 116 -3.05 13.14 11.97
CA TRP A 116 -4.27 13.52 11.27
C TRP A 116 -5.35 14.06 12.23
N ARG A 117 -5.10 14.00 13.55
CA ARG A 117 -6.01 14.52 14.58
C ARG A 117 -5.78 16.02 14.78
N LEU A 118 -6.21 16.82 13.80
CA LEU A 118 -5.90 18.24 13.74
C LEU A 118 -6.26 18.99 15.04
N ALA A 119 -7.45 18.77 15.61
CA ALA A 119 -7.87 19.44 16.83
C ALA A 119 -6.96 19.09 18.03
N THR A 120 -6.52 17.83 18.12
CA THR A 120 -5.58 17.38 19.15
C THR A 120 -4.20 18.03 19.00
N LEU A 121 -3.75 18.32 17.76
CA LEU A 121 -2.49 19.02 17.52
C LEU A 121 -2.59 20.53 17.74
N VAL A 122 -3.72 21.14 17.38
CA VAL A 122 -3.93 22.59 17.47
C VAL A 122 -4.20 23.03 18.91
N SER A 123 -4.93 22.24 19.70
CA SER A 123 -5.33 22.64 21.06
C SER A 123 -4.14 22.96 21.99
N PRO A 124 -3.06 22.14 22.06
CA PRO A 124 -1.88 22.46 22.86
C PRO A 124 -1.14 23.70 22.36
N ARG A 125 -1.05 23.87 21.03
CA ARG A 125 -0.40 25.05 20.43
C ARG A 125 -1.15 26.34 20.76
N ASN A 126 -2.48 26.28 20.76
CA ASN A 126 -3.31 27.42 21.14
C ASN A 126 -3.14 27.79 22.62
N GLY A 127 -2.94 26.80 23.50
CA GLY A 127 -2.59 27.03 24.90
C GLY A 127 -1.28 27.81 25.03
N ILE A 128 -0.21 27.33 24.41
CA ILE A 128 1.11 28.00 24.40
C ILE A 128 1.00 29.41 23.82
N PHE A 129 0.22 29.59 22.76
CA PHE A 129 -0.02 30.91 22.17
C PHE A 129 -0.73 31.86 23.15
N SER A 130 -1.76 31.38 23.83
CA SER A 130 -2.49 32.15 24.84
C SER A 130 -1.57 32.56 26.01
N ASP A 131 -0.73 31.63 26.49
CA ASP A 131 0.22 31.90 27.56
C ASP A 131 1.25 32.94 27.13
N ASN A 132 1.79 32.82 25.92
CA ASN A 132 2.72 33.79 25.36
C ASN A 132 2.07 35.17 25.21
N LEU A 133 0.81 35.24 24.77
CA LEU A 133 0.06 36.50 24.74
C LEU A 133 -0.09 37.08 26.15
N ALA A 134 -0.52 36.29 27.14
CA ALA A 134 -0.68 36.79 28.50
C ALA A 134 0.63 37.36 29.07
N HIS A 135 1.76 36.71 28.80
CA HIS A 135 3.07 37.12 29.32
C HIS A 135 3.70 38.27 28.55
N TRP A 136 3.57 38.32 27.23
CA TRP A 136 4.36 39.23 26.41
C TRP A 136 3.54 40.31 25.71
N LEU A 137 2.21 40.18 25.58
CA LEU A 137 1.38 41.14 24.83
C LEU A 137 1.50 42.56 25.35
N HIS A 138 1.64 42.74 26.67
CA HIS A 138 1.81 44.05 27.28
C HIS A 138 3.14 44.74 26.90
N THR A 139 4.12 44.00 26.40
CA THR A 139 5.40 44.54 25.91
C THR A 139 5.31 45.03 24.46
N TYR A 140 4.22 44.71 23.76
CA TYR A 140 3.96 45.16 22.40
C TYR A 140 2.99 46.34 22.39
N ALA A 141 3.38 47.42 21.71
CA ALA A 141 2.47 48.54 21.46
C ALA A 141 1.67 48.27 20.18
N PHE A 142 0.34 48.31 20.27
CA PHE A 142 -0.51 48.32 19.08
C PHE A 142 -0.33 49.64 18.34
N ARG A 143 0.05 49.58 17.06
CA ARG A 143 -0.01 50.76 16.19
C ARG A 143 -1.47 51.22 16.13
N SER A 144 -1.73 52.46 16.53
CA SER A 144 -3.01 53.09 16.22
C SER A 144 -3.18 53.13 14.71
N LYS A 145 -4.43 52.95 14.23
CA LYS A 145 -4.74 53.01 12.80
C LYS A 145 -4.11 54.28 12.21
N PRO A 146 -3.37 54.19 11.10
CA PRO A 146 -3.19 55.38 10.28
C PRO A 146 -4.58 55.85 9.92
N GLN A 147 -4.86 57.14 10.09
CA GLN A 147 -6.10 57.74 9.63
C GLN A 147 -6.14 57.55 8.11
N VAL A 148 -6.79 56.49 7.64
CA VAL A 148 -6.99 56.20 6.22
C VAL A 148 -8.08 57.13 5.69
N LEU A 149 -7.80 58.42 5.72
CA LEU A 149 -8.54 59.45 4.99
C LEU A 149 -7.61 60.34 4.15
N SER A 150 -6.29 60.16 4.21
CA SER A 150 -5.34 60.91 3.36
C SER A 150 -4.62 60.08 2.29
N LEU A 151 -4.76 58.76 2.29
CA LEU A 151 -3.98 57.85 1.42
C LEU A 151 -4.74 57.29 0.21
N LEU A 152 -5.92 57.84 -0.12
CA LEU A 152 -6.62 57.51 -1.38
C LEU A 152 -6.16 58.34 -2.58
N ILE A 153 -5.11 59.18 -2.45
CA ILE A 153 -4.64 60.00 -3.59
C ILE A 153 -3.34 59.47 -4.23
N HIS A 154 -2.56 58.57 -3.60
CA HIS A 154 -1.38 58.02 -4.28
C HIS A 154 -1.10 56.56 -3.89
N GLY A 155 -1.13 55.69 -4.92
CA GLY A 155 -0.27 54.51 -5.00
C GLY A 155 -0.65 53.35 -4.08
N PHE A 156 -1.48 52.45 -4.62
CA PHE A 156 -1.54 51.06 -4.22
C PHE A 156 -0.19 50.38 -4.56
N GLU A 157 0.21 49.40 -3.74
CA GLU A 157 1.49 48.65 -3.76
C GLU A 157 2.65 49.31 -3.00
N ASP A 158 2.74 49.05 -1.69
CA ASP A 158 3.94 48.44 -1.11
C ASP A 158 3.77 48.14 0.39
N SER A 159 4.38 47.03 0.80
CA SER A 159 4.71 46.66 2.18
C SER A 159 3.64 45.95 3.03
N LEU A 160 3.51 44.64 2.80
CA LEU A 160 3.16 43.66 3.84
C LEU A 160 4.36 43.32 4.76
N CYS A 161 5.41 44.15 4.80
CA CYS A 161 6.64 43.89 5.56
C CYS A 161 6.75 44.72 6.86
N GLY A 162 5.64 44.94 7.57
CA GLY A 162 5.67 45.89 8.70
C GLY A 162 4.63 45.71 9.80
N TYR A 163 4.09 44.50 9.99
CA TYR A 163 3.00 44.30 10.95
C TYR A 163 3.44 43.86 12.36
N ILE A 164 4.73 43.58 12.59
CA ILE A 164 5.26 43.30 13.93
C ILE A 164 6.64 43.97 14.06
N LYS A 165 6.75 45.00 14.91
CA LYS A 165 8.05 45.55 15.29
C LYS A 165 8.57 44.70 16.46
N THR A 166 9.46 43.75 16.17
CA THR A 166 10.18 43.01 17.21
C THR A 166 11.16 43.95 17.93
N PRO A 167 11.50 43.72 19.21
CA PRO A 167 12.47 44.55 19.93
C PRO A 167 13.92 44.31 19.47
N GLN A 168 14.16 43.30 18.64
CA GLN A 168 15.47 42.99 18.09
C GLN A 168 15.35 42.74 16.59
N ALA A 169 15.57 43.80 15.82
CA ALA A 169 15.87 43.74 14.41
C ALA A 169 16.96 44.80 14.14
N SER A 170 18.15 44.54 14.68
CA SER A 170 19.37 44.94 13.99
C SER A 170 19.64 43.87 12.94
N ASP A 171 19.75 44.31 11.69
CA ASP A 171 20.19 43.57 10.52
C ASP A 171 19.13 42.77 9.74
N CYS A 172 18.62 43.43 8.70
CA CYS A 172 18.43 42.79 7.40
C CYS A 172 18.77 43.82 6.29
N PRO A 173 19.50 43.44 5.23
CA PRO A 173 19.93 44.30 4.14
C PRO A 173 18.78 44.78 3.23
#